data_AF-A0A814IQE7-F1
#
_entry.id   AF-A0A814IQE7-F1
#
_cell.length_a   1.000
_cell.length_b   1.000
_cell.length_c   1.000
_cell.angle_alpha   90.00
_cell.angle_beta   90.00
_cell.angle_gamma   90.00
#
_symmetry.space_group_name_H-M   'P 1'
#
loop_
_entity.id
_entity.type
_entity.pdbx_description
1 polymer ?
#
loop_
_entity_poly.entity_id
_entity_poly.type
_entity_poly.pdbx_seq_one_letter_code
_entity_poly.pdbx_strand_id
1 'polypeptide(L)'
;MVTDCVSKFEDLANELIYEIFEYLDYYHSYQGFFNLQCRFRTLFTQSTVPFKTNIDFISQSNFNSFNQDIIIPNKQRIHSLRILNYFMFDSNPFVLSDKKFLQTLVIENLEPLDLSCILHQLKLLPNLSSLTFTTIDFVKDRNYIYQLIFQLPSLRYCKLSLGEKLELLVMLYPRLQHIEMGIAIKDIGPLLRFIVDDDNLNTRHLISFCFIDSNSCSFQHLTVLLSSKILFGKWKVFYVDKKSKLFLWT
;
A
#
# COMPACT_ATOMS: atom_id res chain seq x y z
N MET A 1 20.29 -51.41 19.88
CA MET A 1 20.63 -49.99 19.66
C MET A 1 19.43 -49.37 18.97
N VAL A 2 18.66 -48.57 19.69
CA VAL A 2 17.58 -47.78 19.08
C VAL A 2 18.28 -46.56 18.48
N THR A 3 18.37 -46.50 17.16
CA THR A 3 18.78 -45.27 16.48
C THR A 3 17.62 -44.31 16.58
N ASP A 4 17.73 -43.31 17.45
CA ASP A 4 16.78 -42.20 17.48
C ASP A 4 16.76 -41.57 16.09
N CYS A 5 15.64 -41.70 15.39
CA CYS A 5 15.42 -41.02 14.12
C CYS A 5 15.30 -39.52 14.41
N VAL A 6 16.42 -38.81 14.29
CA VAL A 6 16.44 -37.35 14.29
C VAL A 6 15.73 -36.88 13.02
N SER A 7 14.50 -36.40 13.15
CA SER A 7 13.76 -35.76 12.07
C SER A 7 14.47 -34.50 11.62
N LYS A 8 14.65 -34.32 10.31
CA LYS A 8 15.26 -33.13 9.73
C LYS A 8 14.18 -32.15 9.29
N PHE A 9 14.54 -30.88 9.19
CA PHE A 9 13.63 -29.86 8.67
C PHE A 9 13.21 -30.15 7.22
N GLU A 10 14.13 -30.72 6.44
CA GLU A 10 13.92 -31.13 5.06
C GLU A 10 12.98 -32.33 4.91
N ASP A 11 12.58 -32.98 6.01
CA ASP A 11 11.59 -34.05 6.00
C ASP A 11 10.15 -33.50 6.15
N LEU A 12 9.99 -32.21 6.47
CA LEU A 12 8.66 -31.57 6.54
C LEU A 12 7.94 -31.64 5.20
N ALA A 13 6.61 -31.76 5.20
CA ALA A 13 5.80 -31.69 3.99
C ALA A 13 5.83 -30.28 3.37
N ASN A 14 5.60 -30.18 2.05
CA ASN A 14 5.65 -28.88 1.34
C ASN A 14 4.63 -27.88 1.91
N GLU A 15 3.46 -28.39 2.29
CA GLU A 15 2.35 -27.67 2.89
C GLU A 15 2.79 -26.97 4.18
N LEU A 16 3.47 -27.68 5.07
CA LEU A 16 4.00 -27.11 6.32
C LEU A 16 5.09 -26.07 6.06
N ILE A 17 5.93 -26.28 5.03
CA ILE A 17 6.95 -25.29 4.66
C ILE A 17 6.29 -24.00 4.13
N TYR A 18 5.22 -24.10 3.33
CA TYR A 18 4.47 -22.93 2.90
C TYR A 18 3.85 -22.20 4.09
N GLU A 19 3.21 -22.93 5.02
CA GLU A 19 2.67 -22.33 6.26
C GLU A 19 3.76 -21.59 7.04
N ILE A 20 4.95 -22.17 7.19
CA ILE A 20 6.09 -21.49 7.83
C ILE A 20 6.47 -20.21 7.07
N PHE A 21 6.55 -20.29 5.74
CA PHE A 21 6.89 -19.13 4.90
C PHE A 21 5.83 -18.03 4.93
N GLU A 22 4.57 -18.31 5.28
CA GLU A 22 3.55 -17.26 5.47
C GLU A 22 3.85 -16.35 6.67
N TYR A 23 4.54 -16.88 7.69
CA TYR A 23 4.96 -16.09 8.86
C TYR A 23 6.29 -15.36 8.68
N LEU A 24 7.01 -15.66 7.60
CA LEU A 24 8.30 -15.06 7.29
C LEU A 24 8.16 -14.07 6.13
N ASP A 25 9.04 -13.07 6.10
CA ASP A 25 9.17 -12.27 4.90
C ASP A 25 9.72 -13.13 3.76
N TYR A 26 9.12 -13.03 2.57
CA TYR A 26 9.46 -13.87 1.43
C TYR A 26 10.93 -13.71 0.99
N TYR A 27 11.50 -12.52 1.13
CA TYR A 27 12.91 -12.27 0.84
C TYR A 27 13.82 -12.97 1.86
N HIS A 28 13.49 -12.94 3.15
CA HIS A 28 14.24 -13.67 4.17
C HIS A 28 14.18 -15.18 3.96
N SER A 29 13.00 -15.70 3.60
CA SER A 29 12.83 -17.11 3.23
C SER A 29 13.69 -17.47 2.01
N TYR A 30 13.72 -16.61 0.99
CA TYR A 30 14.60 -16.79 -0.16
C TYR A 30 16.08 -16.85 0.25
N GLN A 31 16.56 -15.87 1.02
CA GLN A 31 17.97 -15.84 1.45
C GLN A 31 18.36 -17.07 2.27
N GLY A 32 17.49 -17.51 3.18
CA GLY A 32 17.76 -18.63 4.08
C GLY A 32 17.72 -19.99 3.38
N PHE A 33 16.76 -20.21 2.47
CA PHE A 33 16.42 -21.55 2.00
C PHE A 33 16.70 -21.80 0.52
N PHE A 34 16.71 -20.77 -0.34
CA PHE A 34 16.76 -20.95 -1.79
C PHE A 34 18.03 -21.67 -2.27
N ASN A 35 19.16 -21.48 -1.59
CA ASN A 35 20.43 -22.09 -1.99
C ASN A 35 20.77 -23.37 -1.24
N LEU A 36 19.92 -23.84 -0.31
CA LEU A 36 20.22 -25.04 0.49
C LEU A 36 19.99 -26.33 -0.28
N GLN A 37 18.83 -26.48 -0.92
CA GLN A 37 18.47 -27.68 -1.67
C GLN A 37 17.56 -27.38 -2.86
N CYS A 38 17.64 -28.23 -3.89
CA CYS A 38 16.81 -28.14 -5.09
C CYS A 38 15.31 -28.09 -4.75
N ARG A 39 14.88 -28.88 -3.75
CA ARG A 39 13.50 -28.87 -3.26
C ARG A 39 13.02 -27.47 -2.88
N PHE A 40 13.80 -26.70 -2.13
CA PHE A 40 13.42 -25.34 -1.73
C PHE A 40 13.33 -24.40 -2.94
N ARG A 41 14.26 -24.48 -3.90
CA ARG A 41 14.16 -23.70 -5.16
C ARG A 41 12.85 -23.97 -5.88
N THR A 42 12.44 -25.23 -5.95
CA THR A 42 11.17 -25.64 -6.53
C THR A 42 9.98 -25.02 -5.77
N LEU A 43 10.01 -24.97 -4.44
CA LEU A 43 8.96 -24.30 -3.64
C LEU A 43 8.83 -22.82 -3.98
N PHE A 44 9.95 -22.11 -4.20
CA PHE A 44 9.91 -20.69 -4.55
C PHE A 44 9.45 -20.43 -5.99
N THR A 45 9.79 -21.31 -6.93
CA THR A 45 9.61 -21.06 -8.38
C THR A 45 8.41 -21.75 -9.00
N GLN A 46 7.94 -22.87 -8.44
CA GLN A 46 6.86 -23.70 -9.01
C GLN A 46 5.60 -23.76 -8.15
N SER A 47 5.60 -23.07 -7.00
CA SER A 47 4.41 -23.02 -6.15
C SER A 47 3.24 -22.35 -6.88
N THR A 48 2.02 -22.79 -6.57
CA THR A 48 0.78 -22.15 -7.03
C THR A 48 0.23 -21.16 -6.01
N VAL A 49 0.84 -21.10 -4.82
CA VAL A 49 0.37 -20.29 -3.70
C VAL A 49 0.64 -18.81 -4.00
N PRO A 50 -0.37 -17.93 -3.93
CA PRO A 50 -0.17 -16.48 -3.93
C PRO A 50 0.83 -16.07 -2.85
N PHE A 51 1.73 -15.14 -3.13
CA PHE A 51 2.59 -14.62 -2.07
C PHE A 51 2.67 -13.10 -2.05
N LYS A 52 3.10 -12.63 -0.88
CA LYS A 52 3.35 -11.23 -0.55
C LYS A 52 4.84 -11.09 -0.32
N THR A 53 5.43 -10.02 -0.82
CA THR A 53 6.85 -9.76 -0.62
C THR A 53 7.07 -8.32 -0.24
N ASN A 54 7.96 -8.12 0.74
CA ASN A 54 8.48 -6.81 1.07
C ASN A 54 9.94 -6.75 0.61
N ILE A 55 10.30 -5.61 0.04
CA ILE A 55 11.63 -5.31 -0.46
C ILE A 55 12.15 -4.18 0.43
N ASP A 56 12.61 -4.59 1.61
CA ASP A 56 12.96 -3.69 2.71
C ASP A 56 14.48 -3.69 2.90
N PHE A 57 15.13 -2.53 2.72
CA PHE A 57 16.56 -2.33 3.02
C PHE A 57 17.54 -3.31 2.36
N ILE A 58 17.26 -3.75 1.14
CA ILE A 58 18.16 -4.66 0.42
C ILE A 58 19.13 -3.88 -0.48
N SER A 59 20.35 -4.40 -0.62
CA SER A 59 21.32 -3.83 -1.55
C SER A 59 20.88 -4.01 -3.01
N GLN A 60 21.37 -3.15 -3.91
CA GLN A 60 21.10 -3.22 -5.34
C GLN A 60 21.45 -4.60 -5.94
N SER A 61 22.59 -5.17 -5.56
CA SER A 61 23.00 -6.50 -6.03
C SER A 61 22.02 -7.59 -5.59
N ASN A 62 21.60 -7.56 -4.33
CA ASN A 62 20.67 -8.55 -3.79
C ASN A 62 19.28 -8.40 -4.39
N PHE A 63 18.85 -7.17 -4.63
CA PHE A 63 17.61 -6.89 -5.35
C PHE A 63 17.66 -7.45 -6.76
N ASN A 64 18.76 -7.24 -7.50
CA ASN A 64 18.88 -7.76 -8.85
C ASN A 64 18.78 -9.28 -8.88
N SER A 65 19.49 -9.98 -7.98
CA SER A 65 19.37 -11.44 -7.84
C SER A 65 17.95 -11.88 -7.49
N PHE A 66 17.34 -11.26 -6.49
CA PHE A 66 15.97 -11.58 -6.08
C PHE A 66 14.95 -11.30 -7.18
N ASN A 67 15.12 -10.21 -7.93
CA ASN A 67 14.23 -9.87 -9.03
C ASN A 67 14.28 -10.93 -10.13
N GLN A 68 15.47 -11.40 -10.49
CA GLN A 68 15.67 -12.45 -11.51
C GLN A 68 15.20 -13.83 -11.04
N ASP A 69 15.52 -14.21 -9.81
CA ASP A 69 15.24 -15.55 -9.31
C ASP A 69 13.79 -15.74 -8.87
N ILE A 70 13.17 -14.66 -8.37
CA ILE A 70 11.88 -14.73 -7.66
C ILE A 70 10.81 -13.87 -8.30
N ILE A 71 11.04 -12.56 -8.46
CA ILE A 71 9.97 -11.65 -8.86
C ILE A 71 9.53 -11.91 -10.30
N ILE A 72 10.47 -11.98 -11.24
CA ILE A 72 10.18 -12.17 -12.66
C ILE A 72 9.50 -13.52 -12.92
N PRO A 73 10.03 -14.67 -12.42
CA PRO A 73 9.40 -15.97 -12.64
C PRO A 73 8.01 -16.06 -12.03
N ASN A 74 7.77 -15.36 -10.91
CA ASN A 74 6.52 -15.44 -10.17
C ASN A 74 5.59 -14.24 -10.36
N LYS A 75 5.76 -13.44 -11.42
CA LYS A 75 4.99 -12.20 -11.66
C LYS A 75 3.46 -12.37 -11.64
N GLN A 76 2.97 -13.57 -11.97
CA GLN A 76 1.54 -13.92 -11.95
C GLN A 76 1.01 -14.21 -10.53
N ARG A 77 1.89 -14.46 -9.55
CA ARG A 77 1.54 -14.89 -8.19
C ARG A 77 1.65 -13.79 -7.14
N ILE A 78 2.30 -12.68 -7.48
CA ILE A 78 2.51 -11.56 -6.54
C ILE A 78 1.21 -10.78 -6.40
N HIS A 79 0.58 -10.90 -5.23
CA HIS A 79 -0.68 -10.21 -4.92
C HIS A 79 -0.45 -8.94 -4.09
N SER A 80 0.61 -8.93 -3.28
CA SER A 80 1.01 -7.77 -2.49
C SER A 80 2.50 -7.54 -2.64
N LEU A 81 2.86 -6.28 -2.88
CA LEU A 81 4.22 -5.86 -3.02
C LEU A 81 4.46 -4.59 -2.21
N ARG A 82 5.45 -4.64 -1.34
CA ARG A 82 5.98 -3.45 -0.65
C ARG A 82 7.42 -3.21 -1.09
N ILE A 83 7.73 -1.98 -1.46
CA ILE A 83 9.08 -1.55 -1.80
C ILE A 83 9.42 -0.35 -0.93
N LEU A 84 10.49 -0.48 -0.14
CA LEU A 84 11.10 0.64 0.57
C LEU A 84 12.27 1.19 -0.23
N ASN A 85 12.46 2.51 -0.16
CA ASN A 85 13.58 3.20 -0.79
C ASN A 85 13.66 2.93 -2.30
N TYR A 86 12.52 3.11 -2.99
CA TYR A 86 12.45 2.83 -4.44
C TYR A 86 13.53 3.58 -5.23
N PHE A 87 13.87 4.79 -4.81
CA PHE A 87 14.94 5.61 -5.39
C PHE A 87 16.32 4.96 -5.41
N MET A 88 16.58 3.97 -4.56
CA MET A 88 17.86 3.26 -4.52
C MET A 88 18.04 2.28 -5.67
N PHE A 89 16.95 1.91 -6.37
CA PHE A 89 17.02 1.08 -7.55
C PHE A 89 17.20 1.99 -8.76
N ASP A 90 18.26 1.77 -9.55
CA ASP A 90 18.47 2.47 -10.83
C ASP A 90 17.17 2.52 -11.66
N SER A 91 17.07 3.47 -12.58
CA SER A 91 15.82 3.91 -13.22
C SER A 91 15.01 2.89 -14.03
N ASN A 92 15.31 1.58 -14.03
CA ASN A 92 14.52 0.62 -14.83
C ASN A 92 14.46 -0.91 -14.53
N PRO A 93 14.67 -1.46 -13.32
CA PRO A 93 14.61 -2.91 -13.13
C PRO A 93 13.19 -3.46 -12.85
N PHE A 94 12.21 -2.61 -12.51
CA PHE A 94 10.94 -3.08 -11.95
C PHE A 94 9.71 -2.74 -12.79
N VAL A 95 9.44 -3.57 -13.80
CA VAL A 95 8.23 -3.47 -14.63
C VAL A 95 7.02 -3.92 -13.81
N LEU A 96 6.17 -2.97 -13.41
CA LEU A 96 4.94 -3.24 -12.67
C LEU A 96 3.83 -3.75 -13.60
N SER A 97 3.78 -3.27 -14.83
CA SER A 97 2.70 -3.52 -15.80
C SER A 97 2.37 -5.00 -16.05
N ASP A 98 3.34 -5.89 -15.85
CA ASP A 98 3.18 -7.33 -16.07
C ASP A 98 2.52 -8.07 -14.90
N LYS A 99 2.36 -7.43 -13.74
CA LYS A 99 1.87 -8.04 -12.51
C LYS A 99 0.35 -7.98 -12.42
N LYS A 100 -0.34 -8.62 -13.37
CA LYS A 100 -1.81 -8.55 -13.54
C LYS A 100 -2.62 -8.93 -12.29
N PHE A 101 -2.05 -9.74 -11.40
CA PHE A 101 -2.68 -10.20 -10.16
C PHE A 101 -2.35 -9.32 -8.94
N LEU A 102 -1.55 -8.27 -9.11
CA LEU A 102 -1.21 -7.37 -8.02
C LEU A 102 -2.46 -6.64 -7.53
N GLN A 103 -2.75 -6.80 -6.23
CA GLN A 103 -3.88 -6.18 -5.56
C GLN A 103 -3.47 -5.05 -4.64
N THR A 104 -2.32 -5.19 -3.99
CA THR A 104 -1.79 -4.22 -3.03
C THR A 104 -0.39 -3.79 -3.44
N LEU A 105 -0.18 -2.49 -3.55
CA LEU A 105 1.13 -1.89 -3.80
C LEU A 105 1.43 -0.84 -2.75
N VAL A 106 2.58 -0.98 -2.09
CA VAL A 106 3.11 -0.02 -1.13
C VAL A 106 4.50 0.41 -1.62
N ILE A 107 4.68 1.69 -1.92
CA ILE A 107 5.97 2.25 -2.32
C ILE A 107 6.34 3.38 -1.37
N GLU A 108 7.37 3.17 -0.57
CA GLU A 108 7.85 4.18 0.37
C GLU A 108 9.14 4.82 -0.12
N ASN A 109 9.35 6.07 0.30
CA ASN A 109 10.49 6.89 -0.10
C ASN A 109 10.69 6.94 -1.62
N LEU A 110 9.66 7.33 -2.37
CA LEU A 110 9.73 7.49 -3.82
C LEU A 110 10.23 8.89 -4.22
N GLU A 111 11.08 8.96 -5.25
CA GLU A 111 11.42 10.24 -5.87
C GLU A 111 10.22 10.83 -6.64
N PRO A 112 9.90 12.13 -6.47
CA PRO A 112 8.79 12.76 -7.18
C PRO A 112 8.82 12.61 -8.71
N LEU A 113 10.01 12.50 -9.30
CA LEU A 113 10.19 12.37 -10.75
C LEU A 113 9.67 11.02 -11.27
N ASP A 114 9.85 9.94 -10.51
CA ASP A 114 9.45 8.59 -10.89
C ASP A 114 7.96 8.32 -10.74
N LEU A 115 7.28 9.12 -9.91
CA LEU A 115 5.88 8.91 -9.54
C LEU A 115 4.96 8.88 -10.78
N SER A 116 5.17 9.79 -11.73
CA SER A 116 4.37 9.82 -12.95
C SER A 116 4.54 8.54 -13.79
N CYS A 117 5.78 8.06 -13.94
CA CYS A 117 6.10 6.84 -14.68
C CYS A 117 5.45 5.61 -14.04
N ILE A 118 5.59 5.49 -12.71
CA ILE A 118 4.98 4.38 -11.95
C ILE A 118 3.46 4.39 -12.12
N LEU A 119 2.81 5.54 -11.93
CA LEU A 119 1.35 5.65 -12.02
C LEU A 119 0.83 5.30 -13.42
N HIS A 120 1.56 5.61 -14.49
CA HIS A 120 1.20 5.15 -15.84
C HIS A 120 1.24 3.63 -15.97
N GLN A 121 2.23 2.97 -15.37
CA GLN A 121 2.28 1.49 -15.34
C GLN A 121 1.11 0.91 -14.53
N LEU A 122 0.71 1.55 -13.43
CA LEU A 122 -0.38 1.05 -12.57
C LEU A 122 -1.74 1.02 -13.29
N LYS A 123 -1.96 1.84 -14.31
CA LYS A 123 -3.19 1.80 -15.12
C LYS A 123 -3.40 0.45 -15.80
N LEU A 124 -2.32 -0.28 -16.05
CA LEU A 124 -2.33 -1.59 -16.69
C LEU A 124 -2.66 -2.73 -15.70
N LEU A 125 -2.87 -2.41 -14.41
CA LEU A 125 -3.11 -3.38 -13.36
C LEU A 125 -4.61 -3.48 -13.05
N PRO A 126 -5.31 -4.49 -13.61
CA PRO A 126 -6.77 -4.58 -13.49
C PRO A 126 -7.23 -4.91 -12.07
N ASN A 127 -6.37 -5.46 -11.22
CA ASN A 127 -6.73 -5.93 -9.89
C ASN A 127 -6.20 -5.04 -8.76
N LEU A 128 -5.48 -3.95 -9.08
CA LEU A 128 -4.90 -3.07 -8.08
C LEU A 128 -6.02 -2.34 -7.32
N SER A 129 -6.23 -2.74 -6.07
CA SER A 129 -7.29 -2.25 -5.20
C SER A 129 -6.78 -1.42 -4.03
N SER A 130 -5.50 -1.57 -3.68
CA SER A 130 -4.84 -0.83 -2.61
C SER A 130 -3.53 -0.22 -3.10
N LEU A 131 -3.43 1.10 -2.99
CA LEU A 131 -2.22 1.85 -3.30
C LEU A 131 -1.80 2.68 -2.08
N THR A 132 -0.57 2.50 -1.65
CA THR A 132 0.09 3.39 -0.68
C THR A 132 1.35 3.92 -1.31
N PHE A 133 1.56 5.23 -1.28
CA PHE A 133 2.87 5.77 -1.57
C PHE A 133 3.25 6.95 -0.68
N THR A 134 4.56 7.07 -0.45
CA THR A 134 5.17 8.20 0.25
C THR A 134 6.34 8.70 -0.59
N THR A 135 6.44 10.01 -0.79
CA THR A 135 7.58 10.60 -1.50
C THR A 135 8.61 11.12 -0.50
N ILE A 136 9.88 11.13 -0.88
CA ILE A 136 10.96 11.72 -0.06
C ILE A 136 10.87 13.26 -0.05
N ASP A 137 10.31 13.84 -1.10
CA ASP A 137 10.29 15.28 -1.36
C ASP A 137 8.90 15.79 -1.78
N PHE A 138 8.80 17.12 -1.86
CA PHE A 138 7.62 17.83 -2.33
C PHE A 138 7.31 17.54 -3.81
N VAL A 139 6.09 17.09 -4.08
CA VAL A 139 5.57 16.92 -5.44
C VAL A 139 5.02 18.24 -5.97
N LYS A 140 5.61 18.75 -7.06
CA LYS A 140 5.21 20.02 -7.68
C LYS A 140 3.82 19.99 -8.30
N ASP A 141 3.55 19.00 -9.17
CA ASP A 141 2.28 18.90 -9.90
C ASP A 141 1.35 17.83 -9.30
N ARG A 142 0.84 18.11 -8.11
CA ARG A 142 -0.03 17.18 -7.36
C ARG A 142 -1.33 16.89 -8.11
N ASN A 143 -1.88 17.88 -8.80
CA ASN A 143 -3.15 17.74 -9.52
C ASN A 143 -3.02 16.71 -10.63
N TYR A 144 -1.94 16.78 -11.41
CA TYR A 144 -1.63 15.78 -12.42
C TYR A 144 -1.49 14.38 -11.82
N ILE A 145 -0.76 14.25 -10.70
CA ILE A 145 -0.59 12.98 -9.99
C ILE A 145 -1.93 12.41 -9.51
N TYR A 146 -2.77 13.23 -8.90
CA TYR A 146 -4.11 12.82 -8.49
C TYR A 146 -4.95 12.35 -9.67
N GLN A 147 -4.95 13.08 -10.79
CA GLN A 147 -5.64 12.66 -12.02
C GLN A 147 -5.16 11.29 -12.51
N LEU A 148 -3.86 10.99 -12.44
CA LEU A 148 -3.34 9.67 -12.81
C LEU A 148 -3.84 8.56 -11.86
N ILE A 149 -3.87 8.82 -10.56
CA ILE A 149 -4.39 7.88 -9.55
C ILE A 149 -5.88 7.61 -9.79
N PHE A 150 -6.64 8.62 -10.18
CA PHE A 150 -8.08 8.46 -10.46
C PHE A 150 -8.38 7.72 -11.75
N GLN A 151 -7.37 7.49 -12.60
CA GLN A 151 -7.52 6.65 -13.78
C GLN A 151 -7.29 5.16 -13.47
N LEU A 152 -6.97 4.80 -12.22
CA LEU A 152 -6.80 3.41 -11.81
C LEU A 152 -8.17 2.73 -11.67
N PRO A 153 -8.47 1.64 -12.40
CA PRO A 153 -9.85 1.18 -12.60
C PRO A 153 -10.48 0.48 -11.38
N SER A 154 -9.63 -0.13 -10.53
CA SER A 154 -10.07 -1.02 -9.45
C SER A 154 -9.68 -0.53 -8.06
N LEU A 155 -9.17 0.70 -7.95
CA LEU A 155 -8.66 1.25 -6.71
C LEU A 155 -9.79 1.48 -5.70
N ARG A 156 -9.64 0.96 -4.48
CA ARG A 156 -10.61 1.09 -3.38
C ARG A 156 -10.01 1.76 -2.15
N TYR A 157 -8.72 1.51 -1.92
CA TYR A 157 -7.93 2.06 -0.83
C TYR A 157 -6.77 2.86 -1.38
N CYS A 158 -6.60 4.08 -0.88
CA CYS A 158 -5.53 4.97 -1.30
C CYS A 158 -4.95 5.70 -0.08
N LYS A 159 -3.63 5.59 0.11
CA LYS A 159 -2.89 6.31 1.15
C LYS A 159 -1.76 7.12 0.53
N LEU A 160 -1.82 8.44 0.70
CA LEU A 160 -0.92 9.37 0.01
C LEU A 160 -0.25 10.33 1.00
N SER A 161 1.05 10.55 0.81
CA SER A 161 1.81 11.57 1.54
C SER A 161 2.31 12.65 0.58
N LEU A 162 1.38 13.40 -0.04
CA LEU A 162 1.70 14.37 -1.10
C LEU A 162 1.70 15.84 -0.66
N GLY A 163 1.16 16.16 0.52
CA GLY A 163 0.92 17.54 0.96
C GLY A 163 -0.24 18.21 0.21
N GLU A 164 -0.84 19.23 0.82
CA GLU A 164 -2.22 19.70 0.58
C GLU A 164 -2.61 20.14 -0.85
N LYS A 165 -3.72 19.55 -1.33
CA LYS A 165 -4.94 20.21 -1.84
C LYS A 165 -5.98 19.11 -2.11
N LEU A 166 -6.93 18.98 -1.21
CA LEU A 166 -7.65 17.72 -0.96
C LEU A 166 -9.07 17.68 -1.54
N GLU A 167 -9.66 18.86 -1.82
CA GLU A 167 -10.95 19.01 -2.48
C GLU A 167 -11.02 18.20 -3.81
N LEU A 168 -9.93 18.17 -4.58
CA LEU A 168 -9.87 17.43 -5.84
C LEU A 168 -9.88 15.90 -5.64
N LEU A 169 -9.33 15.38 -4.54
CA LEU A 169 -9.25 13.93 -4.31
C LEU A 169 -10.61 13.29 -4.11
N VAL A 170 -11.44 13.98 -3.34
CA VAL A 170 -12.75 13.50 -2.98
C VAL A 170 -13.74 13.74 -4.13
N MET A 171 -13.57 14.83 -4.90
CA MET A 171 -14.40 15.10 -6.09
C MET A 171 -14.24 14.07 -7.22
N LEU A 172 -13.06 13.46 -7.36
CA LEU A 172 -12.69 12.78 -8.61
C LEU A 172 -12.77 11.24 -8.56
N TYR A 173 -13.14 10.64 -7.42
CA TYR A 173 -13.26 9.18 -7.36
C TYR A 173 -14.47 8.71 -6.55
N PRO A 174 -15.66 8.62 -7.18
CA PRO A 174 -16.88 8.18 -6.51
C PRO A 174 -16.77 6.79 -5.90
N ARG A 175 -15.82 5.94 -6.30
CA ARG A 175 -15.72 4.55 -5.82
C ARG A 175 -14.77 4.33 -4.64
N LEU A 176 -14.07 5.38 -4.16
CA LEU A 176 -13.11 5.23 -3.08
C LEU A 176 -13.88 4.91 -1.79
N GLN A 177 -13.48 3.83 -1.14
CA GLN A 177 -14.09 3.39 0.11
C GLN A 177 -13.31 3.92 1.31
N HIS A 178 -12.00 4.04 1.18
CA HIS A 178 -11.10 4.37 2.27
C HIS A 178 -9.98 5.31 1.79
N ILE A 179 -9.81 6.44 2.49
CA ILE A 179 -8.77 7.44 2.22
C ILE A 179 -7.99 7.71 3.51
N GLU A 180 -6.66 7.62 3.44
CA GLU A 180 -5.77 8.00 4.54
C GLU A 180 -4.75 9.05 4.07
N MET A 181 -4.72 10.24 4.69
CA MET A 181 -3.86 11.33 4.23
C MET A 181 -3.56 12.41 5.27
N GLY A 182 -2.45 13.12 5.06
CA GLY A 182 -2.11 14.34 5.81
C GLY A 182 -2.83 15.58 5.26
N ILE A 183 -3.34 16.44 6.16
CA ILE A 183 -4.01 17.70 5.80
C ILE A 183 -3.64 18.81 6.79
N ALA A 184 -3.51 20.06 6.31
CA ALA A 184 -3.46 21.22 7.19
C ALA A 184 -4.82 21.45 7.84
N ILE A 185 -4.77 21.90 9.09
CA ILE A 185 -5.94 22.24 9.91
C ILE A 185 -6.91 23.17 9.18
N LYS A 186 -6.38 24.18 8.47
CA LYS A 186 -7.18 25.18 7.76
C LYS A 186 -8.08 24.59 6.66
N ASP A 187 -7.68 23.45 6.08
CA ASP A 187 -8.38 22.82 4.96
C ASP A 187 -9.39 21.74 5.45
N ILE A 188 -9.35 21.39 6.73
CA ILE A 188 -10.24 20.37 7.33
C ILE A 188 -11.70 20.81 7.25
N GLY A 189 -12.02 22.04 7.66
CA GLY A 189 -13.41 22.52 7.71
C GLY A 189 -14.12 22.45 6.35
N PRO A 190 -13.57 23.08 5.29
CA PRO A 190 -14.10 22.99 3.93
C PRO A 190 -14.25 21.55 3.44
N LEU A 191 -13.24 20.71 3.69
CA LEU A 191 -13.28 19.31 3.31
C LEU A 191 -14.42 18.54 4.01
N LEU A 192 -14.56 18.70 5.32
CA LEU A 192 -15.59 17.99 6.08
C LEU A 192 -16.98 18.33 5.55
N ARG A 193 -17.23 19.61 5.26
CA ARG A 193 -18.49 20.03 4.63
C ARG A 193 -18.70 19.36 3.28
N PHE A 194 -17.65 19.25 2.47
CA PHE A 194 -17.71 18.57 1.18
C PHE A 194 -17.96 17.05 1.32
N ILE A 195 -17.31 16.39 2.27
CA ILE A 195 -17.42 14.94 2.48
C ILE A 195 -18.80 14.53 3.00
N VAL A 196 -19.30 15.29 3.98
CA VAL A 196 -20.50 14.96 4.75
C VAL A 196 -21.78 15.36 4.02
N ASP A 197 -21.68 16.18 2.98
CA ASP A 197 -22.80 16.53 2.11
C ASP A 197 -23.44 15.26 1.51
N ASP A 198 -24.66 14.94 1.95
CA ASP A 198 -25.39 13.74 1.53
C ASP A 198 -25.81 13.82 0.05
N ASP A 199 -25.87 15.02 -0.53
CA ASP A 199 -26.16 15.22 -1.96
C ASP A 199 -24.92 15.04 -2.85
N ASN A 200 -23.73 14.89 -2.24
CA ASN A 200 -22.48 14.71 -2.97
C ASN A 200 -22.31 13.26 -3.46
N LEU A 201 -22.66 13.04 -4.73
CA LEU A 201 -22.55 11.73 -5.38
C LEU A 201 -21.11 11.18 -5.41
N ASN A 202 -20.09 12.02 -5.25
CA ASN A 202 -18.68 11.59 -5.25
C ASN A 202 -18.24 10.97 -3.92
N THR A 203 -18.97 11.20 -2.83
CA THR A 203 -18.60 10.71 -1.48
C THR A 203 -19.51 9.61 -0.97
N ARG A 204 -20.57 9.28 -1.71
CA ARG A 204 -21.57 8.28 -1.29
C ARG A 204 -21.02 6.87 -1.03
N HIS A 205 -19.87 6.53 -1.61
CA HIS A 205 -19.23 5.23 -1.39
C HIS A 205 -18.08 5.28 -0.37
N LEU A 206 -17.76 6.47 0.16
CA LEU A 206 -16.71 6.65 1.15
C LEU A 206 -17.18 6.07 2.49
N ILE A 207 -16.56 4.98 2.89
CA ILE A 207 -16.85 4.26 4.14
C ILE A 207 -16.00 4.85 5.26
N SER A 208 -14.73 5.14 5.00
CA SER A 208 -13.88 5.80 5.98
C SER A 208 -12.92 6.84 5.41
N PHE A 209 -12.68 7.86 6.22
CA PHE A 209 -11.73 8.92 5.94
C PHE A 209 -10.83 9.10 7.16
N CYS A 210 -9.51 9.02 6.98
CA CYS A 210 -8.54 9.11 8.05
C CYS A 210 -7.57 10.27 7.82
N PHE A 211 -7.55 11.18 8.79
CA PHE A 211 -6.55 12.24 8.87
C PHE A 211 -5.29 11.72 9.57
N ILE A 212 -4.14 11.85 8.91
CA ILE A 212 -2.82 11.65 9.49
C ILE A 212 -2.30 13.04 9.88
N ASP A 213 -1.64 13.15 11.02
CA ASP A 213 -1.01 14.39 11.52
C ASP A 213 -1.99 15.40 12.15
N SER A 214 -2.63 14.95 13.22
CA SER A 214 -3.35 15.84 14.14
C SER A 214 -2.49 16.08 15.38
N ASN A 215 -1.73 17.18 15.39
CA ASN A 215 -1.27 17.72 16.66
C ASN A 215 -2.49 18.01 17.56
N SER A 216 -2.28 18.13 18.88
CA SER A 216 -3.36 18.32 19.86
C SER A 216 -4.22 19.57 19.58
N CYS A 217 -3.66 20.61 18.95
CA CYS A 217 -4.41 21.79 18.49
C CYS A 217 -5.38 21.46 17.34
N SER A 218 -4.95 20.66 16.35
CA SER A 218 -5.83 20.16 15.28
C SER A 218 -7.04 19.44 15.87
N PHE A 219 -6.82 18.63 16.92
CA PHE A 219 -7.86 17.88 17.59
C PHE A 219 -8.89 18.78 18.29
N GLN A 220 -8.46 19.85 18.97
CA GLN A 220 -9.40 20.79 19.58
C GLN A 220 -10.25 21.49 18.53
N HIS A 221 -9.64 21.94 17.42
CA HIS A 221 -10.36 22.59 16.33
C HIS A 221 -11.35 21.64 15.65
N LEU A 222 -10.93 20.39 15.44
CA LEU A 222 -11.79 19.31 14.97
C LEU A 222 -12.94 19.05 15.95
N THR A 223 -12.68 18.91 17.24
CA THR A 223 -13.71 18.69 18.27
C THR A 223 -14.76 19.79 18.26
N VAL A 224 -14.34 21.05 18.10
CA VAL A 224 -15.26 22.18 17.91
C VAL A 224 -16.08 22.02 16.63
N LEU A 225 -15.47 21.70 15.48
CA LEU A 225 -16.18 21.43 14.23
C LEU A 225 -17.18 20.27 14.35
N LEU A 226 -16.77 19.15 14.96
CA LEU A 226 -17.60 17.96 15.21
C LEU A 226 -18.79 18.29 16.12
N SER A 227 -18.57 19.10 17.15
CA SER A 227 -19.61 19.54 18.10
C SER A 227 -20.56 20.61 17.52
N SER A 228 -20.16 21.32 16.45
CA SER A 228 -20.89 22.46 15.87
C SER A 228 -22.10 22.12 14.99
N LYS A 229 -22.68 20.92 15.14
CA LYS A 229 -23.81 20.40 14.34
C LYS A 229 -23.53 20.06 12.86
N ILE A 230 -22.32 20.31 12.35
CA ILE A 230 -21.96 20.07 10.93
C ILE A 230 -21.89 18.56 10.59
N LEU A 231 -21.57 17.70 11.57
CA LEU A 231 -21.38 16.27 11.38
C LEU A 231 -22.54 15.40 11.87
N PHE A 232 -23.71 15.99 12.11
CA PHE A 232 -24.88 15.24 12.54
C PHE A 232 -25.56 14.60 11.34
N GLY A 233 -25.29 13.30 11.17
CA GLY A 233 -25.86 12.42 10.15
C GLY A 233 -25.43 10.98 10.42
N LYS A 234 -25.19 10.19 9.36
CA LYS A 234 -24.69 8.80 9.43
C LYS A 234 -23.23 8.67 9.90
N TRP A 235 -22.47 9.76 9.89
CA TRP A 235 -21.04 9.74 10.15
C TRP A 235 -20.72 9.67 11.65
N LYS A 236 -19.88 8.70 12.01
CA LYS A 236 -19.29 8.52 13.34
C LYS A 236 -17.83 8.96 13.30
N VAL A 237 -17.36 9.46 14.43
CA VAL A 237 -16.01 10.00 14.58
C VAL A 237 -15.28 9.24 15.68
N PHE A 238 -14.02 8.92 15.43
CA PHE A 238 -13.17 8.25 16.40
C PHE A 238 -11.74 8.74 16.32
N TYR A 239 -11.20 9.08 17.47
CA TYR A 239 -9.84 9.56 17.60
C TYR A 239 -8.95 8.50 18.21
N VAL A 240 -7.79 8.29 17.60
CA VAL A 240 -6.76 7.37 18.08
C VAL A 240 -5.52 8.18 18.46
N ASP A 241 -5.49 8.56 19.74
CA ASP A 241 -4.47 9.41 20.35
C ASP A 241 -3.04 8.90 20.12
N LYS A 242 -2.80 7.59 20.31
CA LYS A 242 -1.47 6.97 20.16
C LYS A 242 -0.84 7.08 18.76
N LYS A 243 -1.62 7.45 17.73
CA LYS A 243 -1.15 7.56 16.34
C LYS A 243 -1.45 8.92 15.72
N SER A 244 -1.97 9.88 16.49
CA SER A 244 -2.44 11.18 15.99
C SER A 244 -3.37 11.04 14.78
N LYS A 245 -4.24 10.02 14.80
CA LYS A 245 -5.18 9.71 13.71
C LYS A 245 -6.61 10.04 14.11
N LEU A 246 -7.32 10.73 13.23
CA LEU A 246 -8.76 10.92 13.33
C LEU A 246 -9.46 10.15 12.22
N PHE A 247 -10.41 9.29 12.59
CA PHE A 247 -11.24 8.53 11.67
C PHE A 247 -12.65 9.10 11.63
N LEU A 248 -13.16 9.26 10.42
CA LEU A 248 -14.58 9.42 10.12
C LEU A 248 -15.04 8.15 9.42
N TRP A 249 -16.18 7.61 9.82
CA TRP A 249 -16.78 6.48 9.11
C TRP A 249 -18.31 6.58 9.07
N THR A 250 -18.93 5.96 8.06
CA THR A 250 -20.39 5.87 7.92
C THR A 250 -20.94 4.55 8.45
#